data_AF-A0A3C2D5X6-F1
#
_entry.id   AF-A0A3C2D5X6-F1
#
_cell.length_a   1.000
_cell.length_b   1.000
_cell.length_c   1.000
_cell.angle_alpha   90.00
_cell.angle_beta   90.00
_cell.angle_gamma   90.00
#
_symmetry.space_group_name_H-M   'P 1'
#
loop_
_entity.id
_entity.type
_entity.pdbx_description
1 polymer ?
#
loop_
_entity_poly.entity_id
_entity_poly.type
_entity_poly.pdbx_seq_one_letter_code
_entity_poly.pdbx_strand_id
1 'polypeptide(L)'
;MNSRNNVMEFNEKQQLVLQWIESGCDYEQGTLLYGKFGKNKSLKTYFLGKTKTYVTKLTYELCKSVALNYAQLQKDNLIPDLKAAKQENASKHEVKYLFQNSTDGKVAEDLMDAILKEVEEIARIPEVNQNTVVDQAAPNAAVPEPVEGMPELLSATNIAEYPPIIRRIISEYAETFQERSKTHRILTEMPQGNSQALKTKRAEIFDLVKSFTVRLEYLFKIRQQFEQNGELPIEDEVWPKPKELPETTLSEDPEELRKMKKNQQTANTKDQNMLDYQTMVKGDEKKTMPSGPKRTRIQNRIKGRLKFIQEIDLKLVSLNAN
;
A
#
# COMPACT_ATOMS: atom_id res chain seq x y z
N MET A 1 -47.56 34.50 13.24
CA MET A 1 -47.85 33.09 13.63
C MET A 1 -48.71 32.54 12.50
N ASN A 2 -48.25 31.65 11.62
CA ASN A 2 -47.51 30.42 11.85
C ASN A 2 -46.43 30.17 10.80
N SER A 3 -45.31 29.67 11.30
CA SER A 3 -44.14 29.21 10.56
C SER A 3 -44.53 28.19 9.51
N ARG A 4 -44.13 28.44 8.25
CA ARG A 4 -44.10 27.40 7.22
C ARG A 4 -43.07 26.36 7.64
N ASN A 5 -43.54 25.18 8.02
CA ASN A 5 -42.73 23.97 8.11
C ASN A 5 -42.10 23.71 6.74
N ASN A 6 -40.84 24.10 6.59
CA ASN A 6 -40.03 23.76 5.42
C ASN A 6 -39.55 22.33 5.63
N VAL A 7 -40.38 21.36 5.24
CA VAL A 7 -39.97 19.96 5.16
C VAL A 7 -38.97 19.89 4.01
N MET A 8 -37.68 19.90 4.32
CA MET A 8 -36.61 19.65 3.36
C MET A 8 -36.84 18.25 2.76
N GLU A 9 -37.40 18.19 1.56
CA GLU A 9 -37.66 16.94 0.87
C GLU A 9 -36.33 16.39 0.34
N PHE A 10 -35.72 15.49 1.11
CA PHE A 10 -34.49 14.81 0.71
C PHE A 10 -34.78 13.87 -0.45
N ASN A 11 -33.95 13.91 -1.50
CA ASN A 11 -34.07 12.98 -2.62
C ASN A 11 -33.70 11.54 -2.20
N GLU A 12 -34.09 10.55 -3.01
CA GLU A 12 -33.92 9.12 -2.69
C GLU A 12 -32.47 8.74 -2.29
N LYS A 13 -31.47 9.26 -3.02
CA LYS A 13 -30.05 9.04 -2.69
C LYS A 13 -29.61 9.69 -1.37
N GLN A 14 -30.18 10.85 -1.01
CA GLN A 14 -29.92 11.52 0.26
C GLN A 14 -30.56 10.75 1.41
N GLN A 15 -31.80 10.26 1.24
CA GLN A 15 -32.48 9.45 2.24
C GLN A 15 -31.72 8.16 2.55
N LEU A 16 -31.20 7.46 1.53
CA LEU A 16 -30.39 6.24 1.72
C LEU A 16 -29.09 6.51 2.48
N VAL A 17 -28.43 7.64 2.21
CA VAL A 17 -27.20 8.02 2.94
C VAL A 17 -27.52 8.44 4.38
N LEU A 18 -28.63 9.14 4.62
CA LEU A 18 -29.07 9.49 5.97
C LEU A 18 -29.45 8.25 6.79
N GLN A 19 -30.18 7.31 6.20
CA GLN A 19 -30.56 6.05 6.85
C GLN A 19 -29.33 5.20 7.19
N TRP A 20 -28.30 5.21 6.34
CA TRP A 20 -27.02 4.56 6.63
C TRP A 20 -26.23 5.26 7.75
N ILE A 21 -26.33 6.59 7.85
CA ILE A 21 -25.74 7.32 8.99
C ILE A 21 -26.46 6.93 10.29
N GLU A 22 -27.79 6.88 10.28
CA GLU A 22 -28.62 6.47 11.41
C GLU A 22 -28.37 5.01 11.83
N SER A 23 -28.03 4.13 10.90
CA SER A 23 -27.70 2.72 11.19
C SER A 23 -26.33 2.52 11.84
N GLY A 24 -25.58 3.60 12.08
CA GLY A 24 -24.27 3.56 12.74
C GLY A 24 -23.08 3.55 11.78
N CYS A 25 -23.27 4.01 10.53
CA CYS A 25 -22.21 4.15 9.53
C CYS A 25 -21.41 2.85 9.29
N ASP A 26 -22.09 1.71 9.11
CA ASP A 26 -21.40 0.45 8.83
C ASP A 26 -20.50 0.57 7.60
N TYR A 27 -19.27 0.09 7.71
CA TYR A 27 -18.25 0.32 6.71
C TYR A 27 -18.55 -0.39 5.39
N GLU A 28 -18.97 -1.65 5.45
CA GLU A 28 -19.25 -2.47 4.26
C GLU A 28 -20.46 -1.90 3.50
N GLN A 29 -21.53 -1.58 4.22
CA GLN A 29 -22.71 -0.92 3.63
C GLN A 29 -22.36 0.44 3.02
N GLY A 30 -21.52 1.22 3.69
CA GLY A 30 -21.04 2.51 3.18
C GLY A 30 -20.22 2.34 1.89
N THR A 31 -19.40 1.30 1.78
CA THR A 31 -18.64 1.05 0.54
C THR A 31 -19.54 0.68 -0.64
N LEU A 32 -20.63 -0.06 -0.39
CA LEU A 32 -21.62 -0.39 -1.42
C LEU A 32 -22.37 0.87 -1.89
N LEU A 33 -22.81 1.69 -0.93
CA LEU A 33 -23.44 2.99 -1.22
C LEU A 33 -22.49 3.92 -1.99
N TYR A 34 -21.20 3.91 -1.67
CA TYR A 34 -20.22 4.72 -2.39
C TYR A 34 -19.92 4.15 -3.78
N GLY A 35 -20.00 2.84 -3.96
CA GLY A 35 -20.00 2.20 -5.28
C GLY A 35 -21.13 2.73 -6.17
N LYS A 36 -22.33 2.87 -5.62
CA LYS A 36 -23.54 3.34 -6.32
C LYS A 36 -23.55 4.85 -6.57
N PHE A 37 -23.27 5.66 -5.54
CA PHE A 37 -23.43 7.12 -5.59
C PHE A 37 -22.13 7.91 -5.65
N GLY A 38 -20.99 7.28 -5.39
CA GLY A 38 -19.68 7.93 -5.38
C GLY A 38 -19.29 8.44 -6.76
N LYS A 39 -18.83 9.69 -6.81
CA LYS A 39 -18.39 10.33 -8.07
C LYS A 39 -16.96 9.95 -8.45
N ASN A 40 -16.12 9.63 -7.47
CA ASN A 40 -14.70 9.36 -7.69
C ASN A 40 -14.44 7.85 -7.85
N LYS A 41 -14.06 7.44 -9.08
CA LYS A 41 -13.79 6.03 -9.43
C LYS A 41 -12.63 5.44 -8.62
N SER A 42 -11.57 6.21 -8.39
CA SER A 42 -10.43 5.78 -7.58
C SER A 42 -10.84 5.52 -6.13
N LEU A 43 -11.75 6.33 -5.59
CA LEU A 43 -12.25 6.14 -4.22
C LEU A 43 -13.16 4.91 -4.08
N LYS A 44 -13.87 4.50 -5.14
CA LYS A 44 -14.65 3.25 -5.13
C LYS A 44 -13.74 2.05 -4.88
N THR A 45 -12.64 1.94 -5.63
CA THR A 45 -11.63 0.89 -5.42
C THR A 45 -10.86 1.08 -4.12
N TYR A 46 -10.61 2.33 -3.72
CA TYR A 46 -9.89 2.63 -2.49
C TYR A 46 -10.63 2.15 -1.24
N PHE A 47 -11.95 2.32 -1.16
CA PHE A 47 -12.73 1.90 0.01
C PHE A 47 -12.97 0.38 0.05
N LEU A 48 -13.01 -0.28 -1.09
CA LEU A 48 -13.12 -1.74 -1.18
C LEU A 48 -11.91 -2.42 -0.52
N GLY A 49 -12.17 -3.26 0.49
CA GLY A 49 -11.13 -4.05 1.19
C GLY A 49 -10.31 -3.29 2.23
N LYS A 50 -10.73 -2.09 2.65
CA LYS A 50 -10.09 -1.35 3.75
C LYS A 50 -10.80 -1.55 5.09
N THR A 51 -10.15 -1.08 6.14
CA THR A 51 -10.58 -1.23 7.54
C THR A 51 -11.55 -0.11 7.97
N LYS A 52 -12.38 -0.40 8.99
CA LYS A 52 -13.36 0.53 9.59
C LYS A 52 -12.77 1.88 10.05
N THR A 53 -11.44 1.98 10.17
CA THR A 53 -10.69 3.23 10.45
C THR A 53 -10.92 4.34 9.44
N TYR A 54 -11.41 4.02 8.23
CA TYR A 54 -11.68 5.01 7.18
C TYR A 54 -13.15 5.46 7.13
N VAL A 55 -13.98 5.04 8.07
CA VAL A 55 -15.41 5.36 8.10
C VAL A 55 -15.67 6.87 8.06
N THR A 56 -14.90 7.68 8.79
CA THR A 56 -15.05 9.16 8.76
C THR A 56 -14.85 9.75 7.38
N LYS A 57 -13.84 9.26 6.64
CA LYS A 57 -13.58 9.70 5.26
C LYS A 57 -14.67 9.21 4.31
N LEU A 58 -15.13 7.97 4.49
CA LEU A 58 -16.23 7.39 3.71
C LEU A 58 -17.53 8.17 3.92
N THR A 59 -17.89 8.50 5.16
CA THR A 59 -19.07 9.33 5.49
C THR A 59 -18.97 10.71 4.85
N TYR A 60 -17.83 11.38 4.97
CA TYR A 60 -17.60 12.68 4.33
C TYR A 60 -17.79 12.63 2.81
N GLU A 61 -17.16 11.65 2.14
CA GLU A 61 -17.23 11.50 0.70
C GLU A 61 -18.62 11.08 0.20
N LEU A 62 -19.35 10.29 0.97
CA LEU A 62 -20.75 9.94 0.69
C LEU A 62 -21.66 11.17 0.78
N CYS A 63 -21.60 11.91 1.88
CA CYS A 63 -22.37 13.15 2.06
C CYS A 63 -22.11 14.13 0.90
N LYS A 64 -20.83 14.33 0.55
CA LYS A 64 -20.42 15.17 -0.58
C LYS A 64 -20.98 14.67 -1.93
N SER A 65 -21.02 13.36 -2.14
CA SER A 65 -21.51 12.76 -3.39
C SER A 65 -23.02 12.95 -3.59
N VAL A 66 -23.79 12.94 -2.50
CA VAL A 66 -25.26 13.17 -2.54
C VAL A 66 -25.67 14.61 -2.22
N ALA A 67 -24.72 15.55 -2.13
CA ALA A 67 -24.95 16.95 -1.80
C ALA A 67 -25.60 17.19 -0.41
N LEU A 68 -25.26 16.35 0.58
CA LEU A 68 -25.53 16.61 1.98
C LEU A 68 -24.40 17.44 2.60
N ASN A 69 -24.76 18.40 3.45
CA ASN A 69 -23.79 19.22 4.17
C ASN A 69 -23.28 18.48 5.41
N TYR A 70 -22.11 17.83 5.26
CA TYR A 70 -21.46 17.08 6.35
C TYR A 70 -21.24 17.92 7.61
N ALA A 71 -20.83 19.19 7.47
CA ALA A 71 -20.56 20.06 8.62
C ALA A 71 -21.86 20.43 9.37
N GLN A 72 -22.97 20.57 8.66
CA GLN A 72 -24.28 20.80 9.27
C GLN A 72 -24.76 19.55 10.02
N LEU A 73 -24.69 18.37 9.38
CA LEU A 73 -25.04 17.09 10.02
C LEU A 73 -24.19 16.80 11.28
N GLN A 74 -22.92 17.20 11.26
CA GLN A 74 -22.04 17.09 12.43
C GLN A 74 -22.45 18.06 13.56
N LYS A 75 -22.84 19.30 13.23
CA LYS A 75 -23.36 20.27 14.21
C LYS A 75 -24.69 19.82 14.80
N ASP A 76 -25.52 19.17 14.01
CA ASP A 76 -26.83 18.64 14.41
C ASP A 76 -26.73 17.31 15.19
N ASN A 77 -25.50 16.83 15.46
CA ASN A 77 -25.21 15.55 16.13
C ASN A 77 -25.84 14.32 15.45
N LEU A 78 -26.11 14.41 14.14
CA LEU A 78 -26.67 13.30 13.37
C LEU A 78 -25.61 12.30 12.92
N ILE A 79 -24.33 12.71 12.88
CA ILE A 79 -23.21 11.80 12.59
C ILE A 79 -22.72 11.21 13.93
N PRO A 80 -22.75 9.87 14.10
CA PRO A 80 -22.27 9.24 15.33
C PRO A 80 -20.78 9.54 15.57
N ASP A 81 -20.30 9.44 16.82
CA ASP A 81 -18.89 9.63 17.12
C ASP A 81 -18.04 8.48 16.58
N LEU A 82 -17.55 8.66 15.35
CA LEU A 82 -16.75 7.69 14.62
C LEU A 82 -15.33 7.49 15.19
N LYS A 83 -14.90 8.32 16.17
CA LYS A 83 -13.57 8.20 16.80
C LYS A 83 -13.57 7.24 18.00
N ALA A 84 -14.74 6.97 18.59
CA ALA A 84 -14.92 6.04 19.71
C ALA A 84 -14.92 4.56 19.31
N ALA A 85 -15.07 4.22 18.02
CA ALA A 85 -15.06 2.85 17.49
C ALA A 85 -13.67 2.16 17.49
N LYS A 86 -12.79 2.53 18.43
CA LYS A 86 -11.48 1.89 18.60
C LYS A 86 -11.52 0.64 19.47
N GLN A 87 -12.54 0.43 20.29
CA GLN A 87 -12.72 -0.77 21.12
C GLN A 87 -14.22 -1.03 21.28
N GLU A 88 -14.63 -2.30 21.23
CA GLU A 88 -15.99 -2.84 21.44
C GLU A 88 -16.98 -2.80 20.26
N ASN A 89 -17.02 -3.88 19.48
CA ASN A 89 -18.08 -4.90 19.59
C ASN A 89 -17.94 -5.93 18.47
N ALA A 90 -17.27 -7.03 18.81
CA ALA A 90 -17.52 -8.31 18.17
C ALA A 90 -18.81 -8.88 18.80
N SER A 91 -19.72 -9.32 17.92
CA SER A 91 -20.91 -10.15 18.21
C SER A 91 -22.28 -9.46 18.28
N LYS A 92 -23.11 -9.89 17.32
CA LYS A 92 -24.58 -9.95 17.28
C LYS A 92 -25.33 -8.63 17.23
N HIS A 93 -25.57 -8.11 16.02
CA HIS A 93 -26.85 -7.49 15.66
C HIS A 93 -27.23 -8.02 14.27
N GLU A 94 -28.45 -8.51 14.13
CA GLU A 94 -28.99 -9.10 12.90
C GLU A 94 -28.89 -8.12 11.73
N VAL A 95 -28.47 -8.64 10.57
CA VAL A 95 -28.41 -7.91 9.31
C VAL A 95 -29.83 -7.63 8.84
N LYS A 96 -30.39 -6.48 9.21
CA LYS A 96 -31.59 -5.97 8.55
C LYS A 96 -31.16 -5.27 7.25
N TYR A 97 -31.23 -6.01 6.15
CA TYR A 97 -31.00 -5.48 4.80
C TYR A 97 -31.97 -4.33 4.51
N LEU A 98 -31.43 -3.14 4.25
CA LEU A 98 -32.20 -1.93 3.90
C LEU A 98 -32.74 -1.91 2.46
N PHE A 99 -32.95 -3.09 1.86
CA PHE A 99 -33.62 -3.23 0.55
C PHE A 99 -34.88 -4.08 0.68
N GLN A 100 -35.74 -3.73 1.61
CA GLN A 100 -37.13 -4.20 1.61
C GLN A 100 -37.99 -2.96 1.75
N ASN A 101 -38.45 -2.45 0.60
CA ASN A 101 -39.77 -1.84 0.36
C ASN A 101 -39.75 -1.03 -0.94
N SER A 102 -39.84 -1.72 -2.08
CA SER A 102 -40.71 -1.33 -3.19
C SER A 102 -40.66 -2.37 -4.31
N THR A 103 -41.81 -2.57 -4.91
CA THR A 103 -42.27 -3.68 -5.72
C THR A 103 -41.63 -3.75 -7.11
N ASP A 104 -40.93 -4.85 -7.38
CA ASP A 104 -41.07 -5.71 -8.58
C ASP A 104 -39.77 -6.49 -8.79
N GLY A 105 -39.75 -7.72 -8.27
CA GLY A 105 -38.61 -8.64 -8.23
C GLY A 105 -38.16 -9.21 -9.57
N LYS A 106 -38.44 -8.53 -10.69
CA LYS A 106 -38.03 -8.95 -12.03
C LYS A 106 -36.83 -8.16 -12.56
N VAL A 107 -36.63 -6.94 -12.07
CA VAL A 107 -35.55 -6.04 -12.54
C VAL A 107 -34.19 -6.41 -11.95
N ALA A 108 -34.15 -6.99 -10.74
CA ALA A 108 -32.90 -7.34 -10.07
C ALA A 108 -32.22 -8.58 -10.67
N GLU A 109 -33.01 -9.54 -11.16
CA GLU A 109 -32.52 -10.75 -11.81
C GLU A 109 -32.04 -10.43 -13.24
N ASP A 110 -32.81 -9.60 -13.97
CA ASP A 110 -32.44 -9.10 -15.31
C ASP A 110 -31.15 -8.24 -15.29
N LEU A 111 -30.89 -7.48 -14.20
CA LEU A 111 -29.68 -6.66 -14.07
C LEU A 111 -28.44 -7.50 -13.71
N MET A 112 -28.60 -8.57 -12.93
CA MET A 112 -27.52 -9.50 -12.61
C MET A 112 -27.14 -10.34 -13.85
N ASP A 113 -28.12 -10.76 -14.64
CA ASP A 113 -27.91 -11.47 -15.91
C ASP A 113 -27.32 -10.57 -17.01
N ALA A 114 -27.68 -9.28 -17.06
CA ALA A 114 -27.09 -8.32 -17.99
C ALA A 114 -25.60 -8.05 -17.66
N ILE A 115 -25.26 -7.93 -16.38
CA ILE A 115 -23.88 -7.76 -15.92
C ILE A 115 -23.05 -9.03 -16.19
N LEU A 116 -23.63 -10.22 -16.00
CA LEU A 116 -22.95 -11.48 -16.32
C LEU A 116 -22.73 -11.65 -17.83
N LYS A 117 -23.68 -11.23 -18.68
CA LYS A 117 -23.51 -11.21 -20.14
C LYS A 117 -22.47 -10.23 -20.63
N GLU A 118 -22.42 -9.00 -20.11
CA GLU A 118 -21.38 -8.02 -20.49
C GLU A 118 -19.97 -8.50 -20.08
N VAL A 119 -19.85 -9.20 -18.95
CA VAL A 119 -18.59 -9.80 -18.48
C VAL A 119 -18.17 -10.99 -19.36
N GLU A 120 -19.11 -11.77 -19.89
CA GLU A 120 -18.84 -12.91 -20.77
C GLU A 120 -18.54 -12.50 -22.23
N GLU A 121 -19.09 -11.37 -22.68
CA GLU A 121 -18.87 -10.79 -24.02
C GLU A 121 -17.49 -10.10 -24.13
N ILE A 122 -17.03 -9.45 -23.05
CA ILE A 122 -15.64 -8.93 -22.94
C ILE A 122 -14.59 -10.05 -22.97
N ALA A 123 -14.98 -11.28 -22.56
CA ALA A 123 -14.10 -12.45 -22.58
C ALA A 123 -14.00 -13.15 -23.95
N ARG A 124 -14.73 -12.70 -24.98
CA ARG A 124 -14.83 -13.36 -26.32
C ARG A 124 -14.32 -12.51 -27.50
N ILE A 125 -13.29 -11.68 -27.34
CA ILE A 125 -12.62 -11.09 -28.52
C ILE A 125 -11.45 -12.00 -28.94
N PRO A 126 -11.42 -12.50 -30.19
CA PRO A 126 -10.44 -13.49 -30.64
C PRO A 126 -9.07 -12.88 -30.98
N GLU A 127 -8.03 -13.70 -30.80
CA GLU A 127 -6.64 -13.44 -31.23
C GLU A 127 -6.58 -13.04 -32.72
N VAL A 128 -5.87 -11.95 -33.03
CA VAL A 128 -5.33 -11.70 -34.38
C VAL A 128 -3.81 -11.66 -34.28
N ASN A 129 -3.19 -12.56 -35.03
CA ASN A 129 -1.75 -12.82 -35.02
C ASN A 129 -1.19 -12.54 -36.44
N GLN A 130 -0.02 -11.88 -36.46
CA GLN A 130 1.07 -11.90 -37.46
C GLN A 130 1.07 -11.01 -38.74
N ASN A 131 1.99 -10.03 -38.71
CA ASN A 131 3.12 -9.73 -39.63
C ASN A 131 2.97 -9.67 -41.18
N THR A 132 3.34 -8.50 -41.75
CA THR A 132 4.24 -8.24 -42.93
C THR A 132 4.36 -6.71 -43.11
N VAL A 133 5.49 -5.98 -42.92
CA VAL A 133 6.79 -5.83 -43.63
C VAL A 133 6.84 -4.66 -44.67
N VAL A 134 7.80 -3.73 -44.42
CA VAL A 134 8.46 -2.59 -45.14
C VAL A 134 7.79 -1.24 -45.52
N ASP A 135 8.43 -0.18 -44.99
CA ASP A 135 9.06 1.00 -45.63
C ASP A 135 8.42 2.42 -45.63
N GLN A 136 9.23 3.34 -45.06
CA GLN A 136 9.45 4.78 -45.26
C GLN A 136 8.56 5.89 -44.64
N ALA A 137 9.32 6.82 -44.04
CA ALA A 137 9.13 8.27 -43.87
C ALA A 137 8.27 8.78 -42.68
N ALA A 138 8.98 9.39 -41.72
CA ALA A 138 8.51 10.42 -40.79
C ALA A 138 7.93 11.66 -41.55
N PRO A 139 7.16 12.59 -40.94
CA PRO A 139 7.24 12.99 -39.53
C PRO A 139 5.93 13.38 -38.80
N ASN A 140 6.12 13.68 -37.51
CA ASN A 140 5.34 14.51 -36.58
C ASN A 140 4.19 13.90 -35.73
N ALA A 141 4.53 13.84 -34.43
CA ALA A 141 3.79 14.39 -33.30
C ALA A 141 2.41 13.80 -32.92
N ALA A 142 2.40 12.98 -31.87
CA ALA A 142 1.38 13.02 -30.83
C ALA A 142 2.00 12.56 -29.50
N VAL A 143 2.08 13.50 -28.56
CA VAL A 143 2.47 13.34 -27.16
C VAL A 143 1.41 12.48 -26.45
N PRO A 144 1.75 11.48 -25.62
CA PRO A 144 0.75 10.77 -24.82
C PRO A 144 0.26 11.65 -23.66
N GLU A 145 -1.05 11.64 -23.47
CA GLU A 145 -1.83 12.48 -22.55
C GLU A 145 -1.42 12.41 -21.06
N PRO A 146 -1.71 13.46 -20.29
CA PRO A 146 -1.21 13.66 -18.94
C PRO A 146 -2.04 12.92 -17.89
N VAL A 147 -1.34 12.29 -16.95
CA VAL A 147 -1.93 11.59 -15.80
C VAL A 147 -2.34 12.62 -14.74
N GLU A 148 -3.63 12.92 -14.63
CA GLU A 148 -4.18 13.82 -13.60
C GLU A 148 -4.07 13.18 -12.20
N GLY A 149 -3.30 13.82 -11.31
CA GLY A 149 -3.18 13.40 -9.92
C GLY A 149 -1.95 13.90 -9.16
N MET A 150 -1.46 15.11 -9.46
CA MET A 150 -0.61 15.89 -8.56
C MET A 150 -1.07 17.34 -8.61
N PRO A 151 -1.08 18.08 -7.49
CA PRO A 151 -1.43 19.50 -7.48
C PRO A 151 -0.46 20.28 -8.39
N GLU A 152 -1.00 20.71 -9.52
CA GLU A 152 -0.95 22.07 -10.05
C GLU A 152 0.32 22.89 -9.74
N LEU A 153 1.13 23.07 -10.79
CA LEU A 153 2.03 24.20 -11.08
C LEU A 153 2.96 24.66 -9.94
N LEU A 154 4.03 23.88 -9.72
CA LEU A 154 5.27 24.46 -9.22
C LEU A 154 5.88 25.31 -10.35
N SER A 155 6.30 26.53 -10.03
CA SER A 155 6.91 27.50 -10.94
C SER A 155 7.99 26.84 -11.81
N ALA A 156 7.86 26.91 -13.13
CA ALA A 156 8.85 26.40 -14.07
C ALA A 156 10.03 27.39 -14.23
N THR A 157 10.78 27.59 -13.15
CA THR A 157 12.09 28.27 -13.22
C THR A 157 13.11 27.34 -13.87
N ASN A 158 14.12 27.93 -14.51
CA ASN A 158 15.16 27.15 -15.16
C ASN A 158 15.91 26.31 -14.10
N ILE A 159 16.12 25.01 -14.35
CA ILE A 159 16.79 24.12 -13.38
C ILE A 159 18.14 24.68 -12.95
N ALA A 160 18.85 25.41 -13.83
CA ALA A 160 20.15 26.01 -13.52
C ALA A 160 20.09 27.08 -12.41
N GLU A 161 18.96 27.75 -12.22
CA GLU A 161 18.75 28.83 -11.25
C GLU A 161 18.61 28.29 -9.81
N TYR A 162 18.29 27.00 -9.66
CA TYR A 162 18.15 26.40 -8.35
C TYR A 162 19.51 26.11 -7.69
N PRO A 163 19.59 26.21 -6.35
CA PRO A 163 20.75 25.75 -5.59
C PRO A 163 21.10 24.29 -5.88
N PRO A 164 22.39 23.87 -5.81
CA PRO A 164 22.82 22.52 -6.19
C PRO A 164 22.03 21.39 -5.52
N ILE A 165 21.69 21.55 -4.24
CA ILE A 165 20.92 20.58 -3.48
C ILE A 165 19.48 20.43 -3.99
N ILE A 166 18.85 21.55 -4.38
CA ILE A 166 17.50 21.55 -4.95
C ILE A 166 17.51 20.97 -6.36
N ARG A 167 18.55 21.27 -7.17
CA ARG A 167 18.74 20.62 -8.48
C ARG A 167 18.81 19.11 -8.36
N ARG A 168 19.58 18.62 -7.39
CA ARG A 168 19.68 17.18 -7.11
C ARG A 168 18.33 16.58 -6.71
N ILE A 169 17.56 17.27 -5.86
CA ILE A 169 16.19 16.85 -5.50
C ILE A 169 15.28 16.77 -6.73
N ILE A 170 15.32 17.76 -7.62
CA ILE A 170 14.51 17.78 -8.84
C ILE A 170 14.89 16.62 -9.77
N SER A 171 16.19 16.40 -9.98
CA SER A 171 16.70 15.28 -10.78
C SER A 171 16.28 13.93 -10.19
N GLU A 172 16.51 13.72 -8.89
CA GLU A 172 16.14 12.47 -8.22
C GLU A 172 14.61 12.25 -8.23
N TYR A 173 13.82 13.32 -8.06
CA TYR A 173 12.37 13.22 -8.15
C TYR A 173 11.94 12.70 -9.52
N ALA A 174 12.52 13.24 -10.60
CA ALA A 174 12.22 12.80 -11.96
C ALA A 174 12.64 11.34 -12.20
N GLU A 175 13.84 10.95 -11.75
CA GLU A 175 14.33 9.57 -11.84
C GLU A 175 13.44 8.60 -11.06
N THR A 176 13.13 8.91 -9.80
CA THR A 176 12.26 8.11 -8.93
C THR A 176 10.87 7.94 -9.54
N PHE A 177 10.32 8.98 -10.17
CA PHE A 177 9.02 8.92 -10.84
C PHE A 177 9.05 7.99 -12.06
N GLN A 178 10.12 8.05 -12.86
CA GLN A 178 10.32 7.13 -13.98
C GLN A 178 10.48 5.68 -13.50
N GLU A 179 11.26 5.43 -12.45
CA GLU A 179 11.45 4.10 -11.86
C GLU A 179 10.16 3.53 -11.30
N ARG A 180 9.37 4.34 -10.58
CA ARG A 180 8.03 3.95 -10.12
C ARG A 180 7.14 3.55 -11.28
N SER A 181 7.15 4.33 -12.36
CA SER A 181 6.33 4.07 -13.55
C SER A 181 6.74 2.78 -14.24
N LYS A 182 8.05 2.55 -14.44
CA LYS A 182 8.59 1.29 -14.98
C LYS A 182 8.21 0.09 -14.09
N THR A 183 8.38 0.23 -12.78
CA THR A 183 8.09 -0.84 -11.80
C THR A 183 6.60 -1.18 -11.76
N HIS A 184 5.74 -0.16 -11.78
CA HIS A 184 4.30 -0.36 -11.82
C HIS A 184 3.86 -1.00 -13.15
N ARG A 185 4.48 -0.61 -14.28
CA ARG A 185 4.25 -1.24 -15.58
C ARG A 185 4.61 -2.74 -15.54
N ILE A 186 5.76 -3.09 -14.97
CA ILE A 186 6.16 -4.48 -14.77
C ILE A 186 5.07 -5.21 -13.97
N LEU A 187 4.56 -4.64 -12.88
CA LEU A 187 3.50 -5.23 -12.07
C LEU A 187 2.22 -5.53 -12.89
N THR A 188 1.81 -4.59 -13.74
CA THR A 188 0.64 -4.73 -14.61
C THR A 188 0.83 -5.80 -15.69
N GLU A 189 2.03 -5.91 -16.26
CA GLU A 189 2.38 -6.88 -17.30
C GLU A 189 2.65 -8.30 -16.75
N MET A 190 2.70 -8.47 -15.41
CA MET A 190 2.89 -9.80 -14.81
C MET A 190 1.72 -10.75 -15.12
N PRO A 191 2.00 -12.04 -15.43
CA PRO A 191 0.96 -13.01 -15.76
C PRO A 191 0.04 -13.25 -14.57
N GLN A 192 -1.28 -13.42 -14.78
CA GLN A 192 -2.32 -13.55 -13.75
C GLN A 192 -2.36 -14.92 -13.00
N GLY A 193 -1.23 -15.62 -12.92
CA GLY A 193 -1.14 -16.90 -12.20
C GLY A 193 -1.22 -16.76 -10.67
N ASN A 194 -1.55 -17.86 -9.98
CA ASN A 194 -1.68 -17.92 -8.53
C ASN A 194 -0.53 -18.67 -7.82
N SER A 195 0.56 -18.98 -8.54
CA SER A 195 1.72 -19.66 -7.97
C SER A 195 2.34 -18.84 -6.83
N GLN A 196 2.89 -19.53 -5.83
CA GLN A 196 3.48 -18.85 -4.67
C GLN A 196 4.63 -17.92 -5.07
N ALA A 197 5.45 -18.33 -6.05
CA ALA A 197 6.53 -17.52 -6.57
C ALA A 197 6.03 -16.21 -7.23
N LEU A 198 4.94 -16.28 -8.00
CA LEU A 198 4.33 -15.08 -8.60
C LEU A 198 3.72 -14.16 -7.54
N LYS A 199 3.05 -14.71 -6.53
CA LYS A 199 2.52 -13.93 -5.41
C LYS A 199 3.62 -13.19 -4.66
N THR A 200 4.73 -13.86 -4.36
CA THR A 200 5.89 -13.22 -3.71
C THR A 200 6.49 -12.12 -4.58
N LYS A 201 6.71 -12.37 -5.88
CA LYS A 201 7.24 -11.35 -6.80
C LYS A 201 6.33 -10.13 -6.94
N ARG A 202 5.00 -10.33 -7.04
CA ARG A 202 4.03 -9.21 -7.07
C ARG A 202 4.09 -8.40 -5.78
N ALA A 203 4.21 -9.06 -4.63
CA ALA A 203 4.34 -8.38 -3.34
C ALA A 203 5.64 -7.56 -3.27
N GLU A 204 6.78 -8.12 -3.69
CA GLU A 204 8.07 -7.42 -3.74
C GLU A 204 8.03 -6.19 -4.65
N ILE A 205 7.47 -6.31 -5.86
CA ILE A 205 7.32 -5.20 -6.80
C ILE A 205 6.37 -4.14 -6.25
N PHE A 206 5.26 -4.56 -5.62
CA PHE A 206 4.33 -3.64 -4.99
C PHE A 206 4.97 -2.86 -3.83
N ASP A 207 5.76 -3.53 -3.00
CA ASP A 207 6.52 -2.89 -1.91
C ASP A 207 7.53 -1.87 -2.47
N LEU A 208 8.16 -2.17 -3.61
CA LEU A 208 9.06 -1.24 -4.29
C LEU A 208 8.32 -0.01 -4.86
N VAL A 209 7.14 -0.19 -5.48
CA VAL A 209 6.28 0.94 -5.92
C VAL A 209 5.90 1.81 -4.73
N LYS A 210 5.61 1.20 -3.58
CA LYS A 210 5.29 1.91 -2.35
C LYS A 210 6.49 2.70 -1.82
N SER A 211 7.69 2.12 -1.81
CA SER A 211 8.89 2.85 -1.38
C SER A 211 9.20 4.05 -2.27
N PHE A 212 9.03 3.92 -3.59
CA PHE A 212 9.17 5.07 -4.50
C PHE A 212 8.12 6.15 -4.24
N THR A 213 6.87 5.77 -3.99
CA THR A 213 5.79 6.72 -3.66
C THR A 213 6.15 7.52 -2.40
N VAL A 214 6.63 6.85 -1.34
CA VAL A 214 7.07 7.52 -0.11
C VAL A 214 8.25 8.48 -0.38
N ARG A 215 9.22 8.07 -1.20
CA ARG A 215 10.36 8.94 -1.56
C ARG A 215 9.92 10.16 -2.35
N LEU A 216 9.00 10.02 -3.30
CA LEU A 216 8.43 11.13 -4.06
C LEU A 216 7.72 12.14 -3.16
N GLU A 217 6.86 11.68 -2.25
CA GLU A 217 6.18 12.57 -1.30
C GLU A 217 7.17 13.33 -0.41
N TYR A 218 8.26 12.67 0.01
CA TYR A 218 9.31 13.29 0.80
C TYR A 218 10.07 14.37 0.02
N LEU A 219 10.55 14.07 -1.18
CA LEU A 219 11.24 15.03 -2.04
C LEU A 219 10.34 16.20 -2.45
N PHE A 220 9.06 15.94 -2.72
CA PHE A 220 8.07 16.97 -3.03
C PHE A 220 7.90 17.95 -1.87
N LYS A 221 7.79 17.45 -0.63
CA LYS A 221 7.67 18.30 0.57
C LYS A 221 8.88 19.20 0.75
N ILE A 222 10.09 18.67 0.57
CA ILE A 222 11.33 19.46 0.68
C ILE A 222 11.34 20.58 -0.37
N ARG A 223 11.03 20.24 -1.62
CA ARG A 223 10.95 21.24 -2.69
C ARG A 223 9.90 22.30 -2.39
N GLN A 224 8.72 21.89 -1.93
CA GLN A 224 7.63 22.79 -1.57
C GLN A 224 8.02 23.73 -0.42
N GLN A 225 8.74 23.24 0.59
CA GLN A 225 9.28 24.06 1.66
C GLN A 225 10.21 25.13 1.09
N PHE A 226 11.23 24.73 0.30
CA PHE A 226 12.14 25.67 -0.35
C PHE A 226 11.40 26.76 -1.16
N GLU A 227 10.37 26.40 -1.93
CA GLU A 227 9.61 27.38 -2.71
C GLU A 227 8.76 28.33 -1.84
N GLN A 228 8.32 27.90 -0.65
CA GLN A 228 7.50 28.72 0.26
C GLN A 228 8.32 29.64 1.15
N ASN A 229 9.44 29.17 1.69
CA ASN A 229 10.22 29.89 2.71
C ASN A 229 11.69 30.10 2.35
N GLY A 230 12.16 29.58 1.21
CA GLY A 230 13.56 29.68 0.77
C GLY A 230 14.54 28.81 1.57
N GLU A 231 14.05 27.93 2.45
CA GLU A 231 14.88 27.12 3.33
C GLU A 231 15.53 25.97 2.57
N LEU A 232 16.86 25.85 2.74
CA LEU A 232 17.63 24.78 2.12
C LEU A 232 17.60 23.53 3.01
N PRO A 233 17.36 22.35 2.43
CA PRO A 233 17.39 21.10 3.18
C PRO A 233 18.82 20.75 3.63
N ILE A 234 18.92 20.01 4.73
CA ILE A 234 20.19 19.45 5.20
C ILE A 234 20.51 18.20 4.38
N GLU A 235 21.65 18.18 3.69
CA GLU A 235 22.02 17.09 2.77
C GLU A 235 22.03 15.72 3.45
N ASP A 236 22.61 15.64 4.66
CA ASP A 236 22.68 14.40 5.44
C ASP A 236 21.30 13.92 5.95
N GLU A 237 20.28 14.77 5.98
CA GLU A 237 18.90 14.36 6.31
C GLU A 237 18.17 13.79 5.07
N VAL A 238 18.39 14.40 3.91
CA VAL A 238 17.76 13.99 2.64
C VAL A 238 18.41 12.72 2.09
N TRP A 239 19.73 12.62 2.22
CA TRP A 239 20.54 11.46 1.87
C TRP A 239 21.38 11.05 3.08
N PRO A 240 20.76 10.35 4.06
CA PRO A 240 21.51 9.83 5.18
C PRO A 240 22.61 8.92 4.67
N LYS A 241 23.85 9.25 5.05
CA LYS A 241 24.99 8.36 4.81
C LYS A 241 24.63 7.00 5.41
N PRO A 242 24.91 5.90 4.70
CA PRO A 242 24.76 4.57 5.28
C PRO A 242 25.42 4.59 6.64
N LYS A 243 24.66 4.30 7.70
CA LYS A 243 25.22 4.16 9.04
C LYS A 243 26.36 3.16 8.90
N GLU A 244 27.60 3.60 9.07
CA GLU A 244 28.68 2.68 9.37
C GLU A 244 28.14 1.85 10.53
N LEU A 245 28.04 0.55 10.30
CA LEU A 245 27.53 -0.38 11.28
C LEU A 245 28.22 -0.03 12.60
N PRO A 246 27.47 0.12 13.71
CA PRO A 246 28.03 0.57 14.98
C PRO A 246 29.31 -0.21 15.22
N GLU A 247 30.41 0.49 15.53
CA GLU A 247 31.67 -0.11 15.96
C GLU A 247 31.30 -1.31 16.84
N THR A 248 31.49 -2.49 16.26
CA THR A 248 31.02 -3.70 16.89
C THR A 248 31.79 -3.77 18.20
N THR A 249 31.09 -3.96 19.33
CA THR A 249 31.71 -4.23 20.65
C THR A 249 32.44 -5.58 20.68
N LEU A 250 32.81 -6.09 19.51
CA LEU A 250 33.57 -7.27 19.26
C LEU A 250 35.03 -6.99 19.62
N SER A 251 35.67 -8.01 20.20
CA SER A 251 37.08 -7.94 20.55
C SER A 251 37.95 -7.56 19.35
N GLU A 252 39.02 -6.83 19.60
CA GLU A 252 40.03 -6.49 18.59
C GLU A 252 41.01 -7.64 18.33
N ASP A 253 41.01 -8.66 19.19
CA ASP A 253 41.85 -9.85 19.03
C ASP A 253 41.26 -10.83 17.99
N PRO A 254 41.96 -11.08 16.85
CA PRO A 254 41.51 -12.02 15.83
C PRO A 254 41.36 -13.47 16.34
N GLU A 255 42.08 -13.90 17.37
CA GLU A 255 41.94 -15.25 17.92
C GLU A 255 40.63 -15.40 18.71
N GLU A 256 40.29 -14.40 19.52
CA GLU A 256 39.01 -14.34 20.24
C GLU A 256 37.83 -14.31 19.28
N LEU A 257 37.93 -13.53 18.19
CA LEU A 257 36.91 -13.49 17.14
C LEU A 257 36.70 -14.85 16.48
N ARG A 258 37.78 -15.57 16.14
CA ARG A 258 37.69 -16.93 15.58
C ARG A 258 37.05 -17.92 16.57
N LYS A 259 37.37 -17.80 17.86
CA LYS A 259 36.74 -18.60 18.93
C LYS A 259 35.25 -18.30 19.06
N MET A 260 34.87 -17.02 19.07
CA MET A 260 33.46 -16.58 19.11
C MET A 260 32.70 -17.10 17.89
N LYS A 261 33.27 -16.98 16.68
CA LYS A 261 32.69 -17.54 15.45
C LYS A 261 32.44 -19.04 15.57
N LYS A 262 33.44 -19.81 15.99
CA LYS A 262 33.33 -21.28 16.15
C LYS A 262 32.26 -21.67 17.18
N ASN A 263 32.16 -20.93 18.27
CA ASN A 263 31.12 -21.15 19.29
C ASN A 263 29.71 -20.93 18.72
N GLN A 264 29.51 -19.84 17.96
CA GLN A 264 28.23 -19.52 17.35
C GLN A 264 27.86 -20.51 16.23
N GLN A 265 28.83 -20.93 15.43
CA GLN A 265 28.65 -21.99 14.43
C GLN A 265 28.22 -23.30 15.09
N THR A 266 28.90 -23.72 16.16
CA THR A 266 28.55 -24.94 16.90
C THR A 266 27.14 -24.86 17.48
N ALA A 267 26.76 -23.71 18.04
CA ALA A 267 25.42 -23.47 18.56
C ALA A 267 24.35 -23.48 17.45
N ASN A 268 24.66 -22.91 16.27
CA ASN A 268 23.81 -22.97 15.09
C ASN A 268 23.64 -24.39 14.58
N THR A 269 24.69 -25.21 14.54
CA THR A 269 24.60 -26.63 14.16
C THR A 269 23.65 -27.38 15.10
N LYS A 270 23.73 -27.15 16.41
CA LYS A 270 22.81 -27.77 17.39
C LYS A 270 21.36 -27.35 17.17
N ASP A 271 21.13 -26.08 16.88
CA ASP A 271 19.79 -25.57 16.60
C ASP A 271 19.24 -26.05 15.26
N GLN A 272 20.08 -26.16 14.23
CA GLN A 272 19.72 -26.74 12.95
C GLN A 272 19.37 -28.22 13.10
N ASN A 273 20.18 -28.97 13.88
CA ASN A 273 19.86 -30.36 14.23
C ASN A 273 18.52 -30.45 14.98
N MET A 274 18.24 -29.51 15.89
CA MET A 274 16.95 -29.45 16.58
C MET A 274 15.79 -29.22 15.60
N LEU A 275 15.99 -28.44 14.53
CA LEU A 275 14.97 -28.24 13.50
C LEU A 275 14.79 -29.45 12.58
N ASP A 276 15.87 -30.16 12.25
CA ASP A 276 15.88 -31.24 11.27
C ASP A 276 15.60 -32.63 11.88
N TYR A 277 16.07 -32.87 13.10
CA TYR A 277 16.05 -34.17 13.79
C TYR A 277 15.33 -34.12 15.14
N GLN A 278 14.96 -32.93 15.64
CA GLN A 278 14.40 -32.72 16.99
C GLN A 278 15.34 -33.15 18.13
N THR A 279 16.63 -33.30 17.83
CA THR A 279 17.71 -33.64 18.75
C THR A 279 18.88 -32.68 18.56
N MET A 280 19.80 -32.61 19.52
CA MET A 280 20.98 -31.71 19.44
C MET A 280 22.07 -32.22 18.48
N VAL A 281 22.02 -33.51 18.15
CA VAL A 281 22.98 -34.21 17.28
C VAL A 281 22.23 -34.68 16.05
N LYS A 282 22.94 -34.86 14.93
CA LYS A 282 22.38 -35.45 13.72
C LYS A 282 21.82 -36.83 14.04
N GLY A 283 20.51 -37.01 13.87
CA GLY A 283 19.86 -38.33 13.98
C GLY A 283 19.94 -39.08 12.66
N ASP A 284 19.69 -40.40 12.73
CA ASP A 284 19.69 -41.25 11.54
C ASP A 284 18.51 -40.92 10.60
N GLU A 285 17.36 -40.54 11.18
CA GLU A 285 16.16 -40.16 10.43
C GLU A 285 15.80 -38.69 10.57
N LYS A 286 15.54 -38.01 9.45
CA LYS A 286 15.21 -36.58 9.40
C LYS A 286 13.76 -36.31 9.84
N LYS A 287 13.55 -36.26 11.16
CA LYS A 287 12.25 -35.93 11.77
C LYS A 287 12.09 -34.42 11.95
N THR A 288 11.84 -33.69 10.87
CA THR A 288 11.77 -32.22 10.94
C THR A 288 10.72 -31.71 11.92
N MET A 289 11.05 -30.68 12.70
CA MET A 289 10.14 -30.09 13.67
C MET A 289 8.91 -29.48 12.98
N PRO A 290 7.67 -29.74 13.42
CA PRO A 290 6.47 -29.16 12.81
C PRO A 290 6.43 -27.63 12.97
N SER A 291 5.64 -26.96 12.12
CA SER A 291 5.43 -25.51 12.21
C SER A 291 4.76 -25.14 13.54
N GLY A 292 5.33 -24.19 14.28
CA GLY A 292 4.79 -23.74 15.57
C GLY A 292 5.73 -22.79 16.33
N PRO A 293 5.30 -22.25 17.49
CA PRO A 293 6.04 -21.22 18.23
C PRO A 293 7.46 -21.63 18.65
N LYS A 294 7.68 -22.92 18.90
CA LYS A 294 9.00 -23.47 19.23
C LYS A 294 9.95 -23.44 18.02
N ARG A 295 9.46 -23.82 16.83
CA ARG A 295 10.21 -23.78 15.57
C ARG A 295 10.59 -22.34 15.22
N THR A 296 9.65 -21.41 15.30
CA THR A 296 9.88 -19.98 15.03
C THR A 296 10.95 -19.38 15.93
N ARG A 297 10.94 -19.71 17.23
CA ARG A 297 11.98 -19.25 18.18
C ARG A 297 13.37 -19.74 17.79
N ILE A 298 13.51 -21.01 17.40
CA ILE A 298 14.80 -21.59 16.98
C ILE A 298 15.26 -20.94 15.67
N GLN A 299 14.37 -20.76 14.70
CA GLN A 299 14.70 -20.08 13.43
C GLN A 299 15.16 -18.64 13.66
N ASN A 300 14.47 -17.88 14.51
CA ASN A 300 14.87 -16.51 14.86
C ASN A 300 16.23 -16.48 15.57
N ARG A 301 16.50 -17.45 16.45
CA ARG A 301 17.79 -17.60 17.13
C ARG A 301 18.93 -17.90 16.14
N ILE A 302 18.70 -18.81 15.19
CA ILE A 302 19.66 -19.09 14.10
C ILE A 302 19.91 -17.83 13.27
N LYS A 303 18.85 -17.11 12.88
CA LYS A 303 18.95 -15.86 12.10
C LYS A 303 19.79 -14.80 12.82
N GLY A 304 19.59 -14.63 14.12
CA GLY A 304 20.38 -13.71 14.95
C GLY A 304 21.87 -14.10 14.98
N ARG A 305 22.17 -15.38 15.19
CA ARG A 305 23.56 -15.88 15.20
C ARG A 305 24.25 -15.79 13.84
N LEU A 306 23.51 -16.00 12.74
CA LEU A 306 24.06 -15.83 11.39
C LEU A 306 24.47 -14.37 11.13
N LYS A 307 23.67 -13.40 11.56
CA LYS A 307 24.04 -11.98 11.50
C LYS A 307 25.30 -11.70 12.32
N PHE A 308 25.37 -12.21 13.54
CA PHE A 308 26.54 -12.02 14.39
C PHE A 308 27.82 -12.68 13.82
N ILE A 309 27.70 -13.84 13.18
CA ILE A 309 28.83 -14.47 12.47
C ILE A 309 29.29 -13.58 11.30
N GLN A 310 28.36 -12.98 10.55
CA GLN A 310 28.70 -12.03 9.48
C GLN A 310 29.42 -10.79 10.02
N GLU A 311 28.98 -10.25 11.16
CA GLU A 311 29.65 -9.14 11.84
C GLU A 311 31.09 -9.49 12.24
N ILE A 312 31.31 -10.69 12.79
CA ILE A 312 32.66 -11.20 13.10
C ILE A 312 33.50 -11.34 11.83
N ASP A 313 32.94 -11.87 10.75
CA ASP A 313 33.66 -12.06 9.48
C ASP A 313 34.07 -10.73 8.86
N LEU A 314 33.20 -9.72 8.89
CA LEU A 314 33.52 -8.37 8.45
C LEU A 314 34.64 -7.74 9.30
N LYS A 315 34.60 -7.90 10.64
CA LYS A 315 35.65 -7.40 11.54
C LYS A 315 36.99 -8.12 11.33
N LEU A 316 36.97 -9.43 11.09
CA LEU A 316 38.19 -10.17 10.75
C LEU A 316 38.78 -9.69 9.42
N VAL A 317 37.96 -9.37 8.42
CA VAL A 317 38.44 -8.79 7.16
C VAL A 317 39.05 -7.41 7.39
N SER A 318 38.42 -6.53 8.18
CA SER A 318 38.96 -5.20 8.44
C SER A 318 40.28 -5.23 9.23
N LEU A 319 40.44 -6.16 10.18
CA LEU A 319 41.69 -6.34 10.93
C LEU A 319 42.84 -6.91 10.08
N ASN A 320 42.55 -7.69 9.03
CA ASN A 320 43.58 -8.20 8.11
C ASN A 320 43.90 -7.23 6.96
N ALA A 321 43.08 -6.18 6.77
CA ALA A 321 43.26 -5.17 5.72
C ALA A 321 44.08 -3.95 6.18
N ASN A 322 44.32 -3.81 7.49
CA ASN A 322 45.25 -2.88 8.11
C ASN A 322 46.59 -3.57 8.40
#